data_AF-X0VZQ9-F1
#
_entry.id   AF-X0VZQ9-F1
#
_cell.length_a   1.000
_cell.length_b   1.000
_cell.length_c   1.000
_cell.angle_alpha   90.00
_cell.angle_beta   90.00
_cell.angle_gamma   90.00
#
_symmetry.space_group_name_H-M   'P 1'
#
loop_
_entity.id
_entity.type
_entity.pdbx_description
1 polymer ?
#
loop_
_entity_poly.entity_id
_entity_poly.type
_entity_poly.pdbx_seq_one_letter_code
_entity_poly.pdbx_strand_id
1 'polypeptide(L)'
;SPTVFLENKELERHFFNIGFSELDSRVHDLTSTDSIIIESEQSFNLLDFYTIDLYELENKANFLYDFTNLIKRFNRQGFLSITFSSQSSQEIISSYFIELKRELKDDFNIEHEINSFFECKLIESCKVERSELFKILWRFDISDKYMVYKDIEPIFNATPIPVKPERELTKVGLEFENTLQSHNINFKRLSERSILIDNKFMFIMFDKIDYTLVAKVFKELYPKYAVVIWVIDDKEYSKITNVKKITDLPNVRIYN
;
A
#
# COMPACT_ATOMS: atom_id res chain seq x y z
N SER A 1 -19.22 4.08 -23.86
CA SER A 1 -19.81 5.28 -23.26
C SER A 1 -19.09 6.51 -23.77
N PRO A 2 -19.78 7.64 -24.05
CA PRO A 2 -19.07 8.88 -24.36
C PRO A 2 -18.20 9.28 -23.17
N THR A 3 -16.98 9.71 -23.45
CA THR A 3 -16.06 10.25 -22.45
C THR A 3 -16.65 11.58 -21.97
N VAL A 4 -17.03 11.65 -20.69
CA VAL A 4 -17.50 12.88 -20.06
C VAL A 4 -16.27 13.58 -19.47
N PHE A 5 -15.93 14.75 -20.00
CA PHE A 5 -14.95 15.63 -19.38
C PHE A 5 -15.65 16.42 -18.28
N LEU A 6 -15.22 16.22 -17.04
CA LEU A 6 -15.74 17.00 -15.90
C LEU A 6 -15.08 18.38 -15.89
N GLU A 7 -15.83 19.42 -15.55
CA GLU A 7 -15.33 20.80 -15.49
C GLU A 7 -15.43 21.39 -14.06
N ASN A 8 -14.47 22.23 -13.71
CA ASN A 8 -14.47 23.07 -12.50
C ASN A 8 -14.92 22.28 -11.25
N LYS A 9 -15.95 22.77 -10.54
CA LYS A 9 -16.46 22.24 -9.27
C LYS A 9 -16.85 20.75 -9.30
N GLU A 10 -17.32 20.22 -10.43
CA GLU A 10 -17.69 18.80 -10.49
C GLU A 10 -16.47 17.90 -10.48
N LEU A 11 -15.39 18.33 -11.13
CA LEU A 11 -14.12 17.61 -11.09
C LEU A 11 -13.42 17.77 -9.74
N GLU A 12 -13.50 18.95 -9.12
CA GLU A 12 -13.05 19.15 -7.73
C GLU A 12 -13.73 18.15 -6.80
N ARG A 13 -15.06 18.08 -6.86
CA ARG A 13 -15.87 17.16 -6.05
C ARG A 13 -15.57 15.69 -6.37
N HIS A 14 -15.40 15.33 -7.64
CA HIS A 14 -15.05 13.97 -8.04
C HIS A 14 -13.69 13.56 -7.49
N PHE A 15 -12.71 14.45 -7.49
CA PHE A 15 -11.39 14.20 -6.93
C PHE A 15 -11.42 14.09 -5.39
N PHE A 16 -12.10 15.02 -4.70
CA PHE A 16 -12.31 14.87 -3.26
C PHE A 16 -13.00 13.56 -2.95
N ASN A 17 -13.92 13.08 -3.79
CA ASN A 17 -14.51 11.77 -3.58
C ASN A 17 -13.56 10.58 -3.81
N ILE A 18 -12.52 10.71 -4.63
CA ILE A 18 -11.55 9.63 -4.89
C ILE A 18 -10.50 9.55 -3.77
N GLY A 19 -9.91 10.68 -3.39
CA GLY A 19 -8.83 10.73 -2.39
C GLY A 19 -9.32 10.98 -0.97
N PHE A 20 -10.50 11.59 -0.81
CA PHE A 20 -10.97 12.21 0.42
C PHE A 20 -12.47 12.01 0.65
N SER A 21 -13.04 10.88 0.19
CA SER A 21 -14.50 10.66 0.09
C SER A 21 -15.27 10.84 1.39
N GLU A 22 -14.57 10.81 2.53
CA GLU A 22 -15.13 11.04 3.86
C GLU A 22 -15.32 12.54 4.18
N LEU A 23 -14.88 13.46 3.31
CA LEU A 23 -14.87 14.90 3.56
C LEU A 23 -15.93 15.62 2.72
N ASP A 24 -16.98 16.12 3.37
CA ASP A 24 -17.93 17.07 2.80
C ASP A 24 -17.34 18.48 2.88
N SER A 25 -16.40 18.78 1.98
CA SER A 25 -15.31 19.71 2.31
C SER A 25 -15.42 21.14 1.78
N ARG A 26 -15.07 22.11 2.64
CA ARG A 26 -14.65 23.47 2.27
C ARG A 26 -13.13 23.59 2.41
N VAL A 27 -12.47 24.16 1.40
CA VAL A 27 -11.00 24.30 1.37
C VAL A 27 -10.61 25.72 1.78
N HIS A 28 -9.64 25.84 2.68
CA HIS A 28 -9.12 27.11 3.19
C HIS A 28 -7.58 27.07 3.25
N ASP A 29 -6.92 28.19 2.91
CA ASP A 29 -5.49 28.34 3.13
C ASP A 29 -5.24 28.78 4.58
N LEU A 30 -4.29 28.14 5.28
CA LEU A 30 -3.76 28.71 6.52
C LEU A 30 -2.69 29.73 6.18
N THR A 31 -2.88 30.96 6.64
CA THR A 31 -1.87 32.02 6.49
C THR A 31 -0.69 31.86 7.46
N SER A 32 -0.73 30.88 8.38
CA SER A 32 0.31 30.65 9.41
C SER A 32 1.05 29.32 9.32
N THR A 33 0.67 28.41 8.41
CA THR A 33 1.37 27.13 8.15
C THR A 33 1.49 26.96 6.64
N ASP A 34 2.55 26.31 6.16
CA ASP A 34 2.72 26.02 4.72
C ASP A 34 1.78 24.88 4.22
N SER A 35 0.63 24.72 4.90
CA SER A 35 -0.34 23.64 4.74
C SER A 35 -1.67 24.16 4.22
N ILE A 36 -2.38 23.33 3.46
CA ILE A 36 -3.77 23.60 3.05
C ILE A 36 -4.73 22.89 4.01
N ILE A 37 -5.76 23.59 4.53
CA ILE A 37 -6.83 22.94 5.31
C ILE A 37 -7.97 22.50 4.39
N ILE A 38 -8.40 21.25 4.60
CA ILE A 38 -9.68 20.73 4.12
C ILE A 38 -10.59 20.54 5.33
N GLU A 39 -11.59 21.42 5.49
CA GLU A 39 -12.57 21.36 6.58
C GLU A 39 -13.83 20.64 6.15
N SER A 40 -14.33 19.73 6.99
CA SER A 40 -15.69 19.18 6.93
C SER A 40 -16.52 19.72 8.09
N GLU A 41 -17.81 19.36 8.17
CA GLU A 41 -18.68 19.78 9.28
C GLU A 41 -18.19 19.31 10.66
N GLN A 42 -17.39 18.24 10.74
CA GLN A 42 -17.03 17.58 12.00
C GLN A 42 -15.52 17.43 12.23
N SER A 43 -14.70 17.70 11.21
CA SER A 43 -13.26 17.48 11.26
C SER A 43 -12.52 18.39 10.29
N PHE A 44 -11.22 18.55 10.48
CA PHE A 44 -10.35 19.13 9.47
C PHE A 44 -9.21 18.18 9.16
N ASN A 45 -8.67 18.29 7.95
CA ASN A 45 -7.42 17.68 7.58
C ASN A 45 -6.48 18.77 7.05
N LEU A 46 -5.19 18.55 7.24
CA LEU A 46 -4.12 19.39 6.71
C LEU A 46 -3.42 18.62 5.59
N LEU A 47 -3.11 19.32 4.51
CA LEU A 47 -2.27 18.83 3.44
C LEU A 47 -0.94 19.55 3.46
N ASP A 48 0.13 18.77 3.65
CA ASP A 48 1.51 19.24 3.49
C ASP A 48 2.08 18.71 2.18
N PHE A 49 2.80 19.56 1.47
CA PHE A 49 3.28 19.27 0.11
C PHE A 49 4.79 19.17 0.09
N TYR A 50 5.27 18.15 -0.62
CA TYR A 50 6.69 17.88 -0.78
C TYR A 50 6.99 17.60 -2.25
N THR A 51 7.95 18.32 -2.82
CA THR A 51 8.54 17.94 -4.11
C THR A 51 9.43 16.73 -3.93
N ILE A 52 9.52 15.86 -4.94
CA ILE A 52 10.38 14.68 -4.92
C ILE A 52 11.45 14.80 -6.01
N ASP A 53 12.71 14.68 -5.61
CA ASP A 53 13.86 14.63 -6.50
C ASP A 53 14.47 13.22 -6.50
N LEU A 54 14.33 12.52 -7.63
CA LEU A 54 14.79 11.14 -7.79
C LEU A 54 16.17 11.07 -8.47
N TYR A 55 16.78 12.19 -8.85
CA TYR A 55 18.06 12.18 -9.57
C TYR A 55 19.16 11.53 -8.73
N GLU A 56 19.30 11.96 -7.47
CA GLU A 56 20.33 11.48 -6.53
C GLU A 56 20.06 10.08 -5.97
N LEU A 57 18.87 9.51 -6.22
CA LEU A 57 18.53 8.19 -5.72
C LEU A 57 19.33 7.10 -6.45
N GLU A 58 20.18 6.36 -5.73
CA GLU A 58 21.00 5.29 -6.31
C GLU A 58 20.14 4.13 -6.84
N ASN A 59 19.19 3.63 -6.04
CA ASN A 59 18.33 2.51 -6.40
C ASN A 59 16.89 2.97 -6.72
N LYS A 60 16.71 3.45 -7.94
CA LYS A 60 15.42 3.91 -8.45
C LYS A 60 14.38 2.78 -8.54
N ALA A 61 14.78 1.55 -8.90
CA ALA A 61 13.84 0.46 -9.13
C ALA A 61 13.00 0.08 -7.89
N ASN A 62 13.55 0.26 -6.69
CA ASN A 62 12.86 -0.07 -5.44
C ASN A 62 12.16 1.12 -4.78
N PHE A 63 12.28 2.32 -5.35
CA PHE A 63 11.80 3.57 -4.77
C PHE A 63 10.36 3.47 -4.24
N LEU A 64 9.40 3.08 -5.10
CA LEU A 64 7.98 3.06 -4.72
C LEU A 64 7.72 2.14 -3.53
N TYR A 65 8.39 0.99 -3.48
CA TYR A 65 8.24 0.02 -2.41
C TYR A 65 8.84 0.54 -1.10
N ASP A 66 10.07 1.05 -1.14
CA ASP A 66 10.79 1.55 0.03
C ASP A 66 10.10 2.79 0.60
N PHE A 67 9.72 3.74 -0.26
CA PHE A 67 9.00 4.95 0.11
C PHE A 67 7.66 4.62 0.76
N THR A 68 6.85 3.76 0.14
CA THR A 68 5.54 3.36 0.69
C THR A 68 5.67 2.66 2.05
N ASN A 69 6.69 1.80 2.22
CA ASN A 69 6.94 1.13 3.49
C ASN A 69 7.38 2.10 4.58
N LEU A 70 8.19 3.08 4.21
CA LEU A 70 8.69 4.10 5.13
C LEU A 70 7.55 4.97 5.65
N ILE A 71 6.70 5.49 4.76
CA ILE A 71 5.48 6.25 5.11
C ILE A 71 4.58 5.45 6.07
N LYS A 72 4.36 4.16 5.79
CA LYS A 72 3.58 3.28 6.68
C LYS A 72 4.23 3.10 8.05
N ARG A 73 5.55 2.95 8.12
CA ARG A 73 6.29 2.79 9.39
C ARG A 73 6.24 4.04 10.24
N PHE A 74 6.23 5.22 9.61
CA PHE A 74 6.03 6.49 10.29
C PHE A 74 4.58 6.75 10.70
N ASN A 75 3.68 5.78 10.45
CA ASN A 75 2.24 5.92 10.67
C ASN A 75 1.66 7.15 9.94
N ARG A 76 2.19 7.44 8.75
CA ARG A 76 1.78 8.56 7.90
C ARG A 76 0.88 8.09 6.78
N GLN A 77 0.08 9.02 6.30
CA GLN A 77 -0.84 8.82 5.18
C GLN A 77 -0.66 9.95 4.19
N GLY A 78 -0.91 9.67 2.92
CA GLY A 78 -0.74 10.67 1.87
C GLY A 78 -0.84 10.08 0.48
N PHE A 79 -0.61 10.94 -0.50
CA PHE A 79 -0.70 10.63 -1.92
C PHE A 79 0.62 10.90 -2.61
N LEU A 80 1.05 9.96 -3.43
CA LEU A 80 2.13 10.17 -4.38
C LEU A 80 1.51 10.58 -5.73
N SER A 81 1.80 11.80 -6.18
CA SER A 81 1.41 12.30 -7.49
C SER A 81 2.61 12.29 -8.42
N ILE A 82 2.43 11.68 -9.59
CA ILE A 82 3.44 11.64 -10.65
C ILE A 82 2.78 12.18 -11.92
N THR A 83 3.27 13.31 -12.38
CA THR A 83 2.82 13.99 -13.58
C THR A 83 3.77 13.66 -14.73
N PHE A 84 3.20 13.38 -15.91
CA PHE A 84 3.96 13.19 -17.14
C PHE A 84 3.57 14.31 -18.12
N SER A 85 4.56 15.04 -18.61
CA SER A 85 4.35 16.03 -19.66
C SER A 85 5.41 15.88 -20.76
N SER A 86 5.09 16.34 -21.97
CA SER A 86 6.03 16.34 -23.09
C SER A 86 6.44 17.77 -23.36
N GLN A 87 7.73 18.06 -23.21
CA GLN A 87 8.32 19.36 -23.54
C GLN A 87 9.43 19.15 -24.57
N SER A 88 9.35 19.82 -25.71
CA SER A 88 10.40 19.79 -26.74
C SER A 88 10.83 18.37 -27.16
N SER A 89 9.87 17.46 -27.29
CA SER A 89 10.11 16.02 -27.61
C SER A 89 10.83 15.22 -26.53
N GLN A 90 11.01 15.78 -25.32
CA GLN A 90 11.43 15.04 -24.13
C GLN A 90 10.23 14.80 -23.24
N GLU A 91 10.12 13.57 -22.73
CA GLU A 91 9.17 13.22 -21.68
C GLU A 91 9.75 13.64 -20.35
N ILE A 92 9.06 14.52 -19.65
CA ILE A 92 9.43 15.02 -18.35
C ILE A 92 8.43 14.57 -17.30
N ILE A 93 8.91 14.45 -16.07
CA ILE A 93 8.15 14.05 -14.90
C ILE A 93 8.31 15.08 -13.81
N SER A 94 7.18 15.40 -13.19
CA SER A 94 7.15 16.07 -11.88
C SER A 94 6.54 15.13 -10.87
N SER A 95 7.10 15.08 -9.66
CA SER A 95 6.67 14.16 -8.60
C SER A 95 6.46 14.90 -7.29
N TYR A 96 5.35 14.60 -6.62
CA TYR A 96 4.95 15.23 -5.38
C TYR A 96 4.47 14.19 -4.39
N PHE A 97 4.82 14.36 -3.12
CA PHE A 97 4.16 13.68 -2.01
C PHE A 97 3.28 14.69 -1.27
N ILE A 98 2.02 14.31 -1.04
CA ILE A 98 1.03 15.11 -0.33
C ILE A 98 0.70 14.35 0.94
N GLU A 99 1.20 14.82 2.08
CA GLU A 99 0.92 14.22 3.38
C GLU A 99 -0.46 14.67 3.87
N LEU A 100 -1.23 13.73 4.43
CA LEU A 100 -2.50 13.98 5.07
C LEU A 100 -2.33 13.94 6.59
N LYS A 101 -2.51 15.09 7.26
CA LYS A 101 -2.47 15.19 8.73
C LYS A 101 -3.84 15.49 9.30
N ARG A 102 -4.13 14.92 10.47
CA ARG A 102 -5.38 15.18 11.23
C ARG A 102 -5.18 16.11 12.42
N GLU A 103 -3.93 16.43 12.75
CA GLU A 103 -3.57 17.24 13.92
C GLU A 103 -2.63 18.38 13.51
N LEU A 104 -2.84 19.57 14.07
CA LEU A 104 -2.03 20.78 13.82
C LEU A 104 -0.64 20.74 14.45
N LYS A 105 -0.46 19.93 15.50
CA LYS A 105 0.78 19.86 16.27
C LYS A 105 1.33 18.45 16.20
N ASP A 106 2.09 18.23 15.14
CA ASP A 106 2.87 17.03 14.98
C ASP A 106 4.33 17.45 14.77
N ASP A 107 5.15 17.20 15.78
CA ASP A 107 6.58 17.57 15.81
C ASP A 107 7.44 16.66 14.92
N PHE A 108 6.82 15.74 14.17
CA PHE A 108 7.54 14.83 13.29
C PHE A 108 7.99 15.52 12.01
N ASN A 109 9.30 15.63 11.84
CA ASN A 109 9.89 16.19 10.63
C ASN A 109 10.04 15.10 9.56
N ILE A 110 8.98 14.88 8.79
CA ILE A 110 8.95 13.87 7.71
C ILE A 110 10.02 14.11 6.64
N GLU A 111 10.33 15.37 6.33
CA GLU A 111 11.38 15.73 5.37
C GLU A 111 12.74 15.21 5.83
N HIS A 112 13.08 15.49 7.10
CA HIS A 112 14.33 15.02 7.69
C HIS A 112 14.43 13.50 7.72
N GLU A 113 13.37 12.82 8.14
CA GLU A 113 13.34 11.36 8.32
C GLU A 113 13.43 10.61 6.99
N ILE A 114 12.73 11.09 5.96
CA ILE A 114 12.80 10.52 4.61
C ILE A 114 14.18 10.75 4.00
N ASN A 115 14.69 11.97 4.01
CA ASN A 115 16.00 12.28 3.44
C ASN A 115 17.13 11.53 4.15
N SER A 116 17.00 11.33 5.46
CA SER A 116 17.97 10.56 6.25
C SER A 116 17.91 9.05 5.93
N PHE A 117 16.72 8.48 5.69
CA PHE A 117 16.59 7.08 5.27
C PHE A 117 17.18 6.79 3.89
N PHE A 118 17.00 7.71 2.94
CA PHE A 118 17.50 7.55 1.57
C PHE A 118 18.92 8.10 1.38
N GLU A 119 19.51 8.71 2.41
CA GLU A 119 20.85 9.31 2.40
C GLU A 119 21.05 10.37 1.30
N CYS A 120 19.98 11.02 0.85
CA CYS A 120 19.99 12.09 -0.15
C CYS A 120 18.83 13.07 0.05
N LYS A 121 18.84 14.21 -0.64
CA LYS A 121 17.75 15.19 -0.59
C LYS A 121 16.59 14.74 -1.49
N LEU A 122 15.93 13.66 -1.11
CA LEU A 122 14.85 13.03 -1.87
C LEU A 122 13.56 13.88 -1.86
N ILE A 123 13.19 14.44 -0.72
CA ILE A 123 12.01 15.29 -0.61
C ILE A 123 12.34 16.67 -0.06
N GLU A 124 11.58 17.66 -0.47
CA GLU A 124 11.68 19.04 0.00
C GLU A 124 10.28 19.64 0.11
N SER A 125 9.97 20.17 1.29
CA SER A 125 8.73 20.90 1.55
C SER A 125 8.56 22.04 0.55
N CYS A 126 7.35 22.15 0.01
CA CYS A 126 6.98 23.24 -0.87
C CYS A 126 5.66 23.86 -0.42
N LYS A 127 5.61 25.18 -0.49
CA LYS A 127 4.37 25.90 -0.26
C LYS A 127 3.53 25.83 -1.51
N VAL A 128 2.31 25.32 -1.37
CA VAL A 128 1.33 25.23 -2.46
C VAL A 128 0.14 26.11 -2.09
N GLU A 129 -0.21 27.04 -2.98
CA GLU A 129 -1.45 27.81 -2.82
C GLU A 129 -2.66 26.92 -3.19
N ARG A 130 -3.83 27.16 -2.58
CA ARG A 130 -5.07 26.47 -2.99
C ARG A 130 -5.35 26.53 -4.49
N SER A 131 -5.00 27.64 -5.15
CA SER A 131 -5.18 27.79 -6.61
C SER A 131 -4.37 26.75 -7.40
N GLU A 132 -3.24 26.32 -6.85
CA GLU A 132 -2.30 25.36 -7.44
C GLU A 132 -2.56 23.93 -7.01
N LEU A 133 -3.27 23.71 -5.90
CA LEU A 133 -3.72 22.37 -5.50
C LEU A 133 -4.33 21.66 -6.70
N PHE A 134 -5.28 22.31 -7.37
CA PHE A 134 -5.93 21.76 -8.56
C PHE A 134 -4.94 21.45 -9.69
N LYS A 135 -3.90 22.25 -9.90
CA LYS A 135 -2.88 21.92 -10.92
C LYS A 135 -2.25 20.55 -10.63
N ILE A 136 -1.86 20.27 -9.39
CA ILE A 136 -1.32 18.95 -9.00
C ILE A 136 -2.33 17.83 -9.32
N LEU A 137 -3.61 18.07 -9.03
CA LEU A 137 -4.70 17.09 -9.26
C LEU A 137 -4.93 16.80 -10.73
N TRP A 138 -4.82 17.84 -11.56
CA TRP A 138 -4.94 17.76 -13.01
C TRP A 138 -3.64 17.30 -13.68
N ARG A 139 -2.63 16.92 -12.90
CA ARG A 139 -1.31 16.55 -13.40
C ARG A 139 -0.71 17.66 -14.27
N PHE A 140 -0.88 18.90 -13.81
CA PHE A 140 -0.10 20.04 -14.27
C PHE A 140 1.05 20.26 -13.31
N ASP A 141 2.19 20.62 -13.89
CA ASP A 141 3.39 20.93 -13.14
C ASP A 141 3.18 22.21 -12.33
N ILE A 142 3.48 22.16 -11.03
CA ILE A 142 3.44 23.31 -10.10
C ILE A 142 4.84 23.81 -9.74
N SER A 143 5.88 23.11 -10.22
CA SER A 143 7.27 23.45 -9.97
C SER A 143 8.03 23.33 -11.28
N ASP A 144 9.05 24.18 -11.44
CA ASP A 144 9.99 24.07 -12.56
C ASP A 144 10.98 22.91 -12.37
N LYS A 145 10.91 22.19 -11.24
CA LYS A 145 11.69 20.97 -11.03
C LYS A 145 11.05 19.80 -11.78
N TYR A 146 11.76 19.31 -12.78
CA TYR A 146 11.35 18.14 -13.55
C TYR A 146 12.51 17.16 -13.73
N MET A 147 12.14 15.90 -13.96
CA MET A 147 13.03 14.79 -14.24
C MET A 147 12.80 14.27 -15.66
N VAL A 148 13.85 13.94 -16.40
CA VAL A 148 13.69 13.28 -17.69
C VAL A 148 13.19 11.86 -17.46
N TYR A 149 12.10 11.45 -18.11
CA TYR A 149 11.49 10.12 -17.93
C TYR A 149 12.52 9.00 -18.03
N LYS A 150 13.38 9.04 -19.05
CA LYS A 150 14.41 8.03 -19.30
C LYS A 150 15.33 7.79 -18.10
N ASP A 151 15.62 8.82 -17.32
CA ASP A 151 16.53 8.72 -16.17
C ASP A 151 15.86 8.06 -14.95
N ILE A 152 14.52 8.04 -14.93
CA ILE A 152 13.71 7.50 -13.84
C ILE A 152 12.74 6.39 -14.29
N GLU A 153 12.82 5.99 -15.56
CA GLU A 153 12.14 4.85 -16.16
C GLU A 153 12.30 3.56 -15.32
N PRO A 154 13.46 3.27 -14.68
CA PRO A 154 13.60 2.10 -13.82
C PRO A 154 12.58 2.03 -12.67
N ILE A 155 11.99 3.14 -12.24
CA ILE A 155 10.95 3.17 -11.19
C ILE A 155 9.67 2.49 -11.68
N PHE A 156 9.30 2.73 -12.94
CA PHE A 156 8.04 2.27 -13.53
C PHE A 156 8.19 0.91 -14.23
N ASN A 157 9.39 0.66 -14.76
CA ASN A 157 9.74 -0.58 -15.43
C ASN A 157 10.43 -1.59 -14.50
N ALA A 158 10.58 -1.26 -13.22
CA ALA A 158 10.97 -2.24 -12.22
C ALA A 158 10.07 -3.46 -12.37
N THR A 159 10.67 -4.64 -12.52
CA THR A 159 9.91 -5.87 -12.30
C THR A 159 9.29 -5.69 -10.93
N PRO A 160 7.95 -5.79 -10.77
CA PRO A 160 7.32 -5.64 -9.47
C PRO A 160 8.15 -6.48 -8.51
N ILE A 161 8.79 -5.85 -7.52
CA ILE A 161 9.37 -6.62 -6.43
C ILE A 161 8.17 -7.45 -6.00
N PRO A 162 8.19 -8.79 -6.18
CA PRO A 162 7.06 -9.57 -5.75
C PRO A 162 6.92 -9.20 -4.30
N VAL A 163 5.83 -8.53 -3.94
CA VAL A 163 5.46 -8.32 -2.56
C VAL A 163 5.51 -9.73 -2.04
N LYS A 164 6.58 -10.07 -1.30
CA LYS A 164 6.83 -11.46 -0.97
C LYS A 164 5.51 -11.97 -0.40
N PRO A 165 4.94 -13.04 -0.94
CA PRO A 165 3.62 -13.46 -0.50
C PRO A 165 3.56 -13.79 1.01
N GLU A 166 4.72 -13.87 1.68
CA GLU A 166 4.86 -13.77 3.14
C GLU A 166 4.09 -12.60 3.79
N ARG A 167 4.05 -11.40 3.18
CA ARG A 167 3.27 -10.26 3.70
C ARG A 167 1.76 -10.44 3.50
N GLU A 168 1.34 -11.14 2.44
CA GLU A 168 -0.08 -11.47 2.21
C GLU A 168 -0.55 -12.57 3.17
N LEU A 169 0.24 -13.63 3.36
CA LEU A 169 -0.04 -14.69 4.34
C LEU A 169 -0.18 -14.16 5.75
N THR A 170 0.66 -13.19 6.13
CA THR A 170 0.57 -12.55 7.45
C THR A 170 -0.75 -11.79 7.59
N LYS A 171 -1.15 -11.03 6.57
CA LYS A 171 -2.41 -10.26 6.56
C LYS A 171 -3.62 -11.19 6.59
N VAL A 172 -3.65 -12.22 5.73
CA VAL A 172 -4.70 -13.25 5.70
C VAL A 172 -4.79 -13.98 7.03
N GLY A 173 -3.64 -14.32 7.63
CA GLY A 173 -3.58 -14.93 8.95
C GLY A 173 -4.19 -14.05 10.05
N LEU A 174 -3.91 -12.74 10.03
CA LEU A 174 -4.50 -11.79 10.98
C LEU A 174 -6.02 -11.62 10.77
N GLU A 175 -6.48 -11.51 9.53
CA GLU A 175 -7.92 -11.43 9.22
C GLU A 175 -8.67 -12.68 9.67
N PHE A 176 -8.07 -13.85 9.49
CA PHE A 176 -8.63 -15.12 9.97
C PHE A 176 -8.67 -15.18 11.49
N GLU A 177 -7.60 -14.78 12.19
CA GLU A 177 -7.58 -14.69 13.65
C GLU A 177 -8.65 -13.74 14.20
N ASN A 178 -8.80 -12.56 13.61
CA ASN A 178 -9.85 -11.60 13.98
C ASN A 178 -11.26 -12.20 13.79
N THR A 179 -11.44 -13.01 12.75
CA THR A 179 -12.70 -13.72 12.50
C THR A 179 -12.96 -14.79 13.56
N LEU A 180 -11.93 -15.56 13.95
CA LEU A 180 -12.07 -16.53 15.04
C LEU A 180 -12.39 -15.84 16.38
N GLN A 181 -11.74 -14.71 16.66
CA GLN A 181 -11.99 -13.89 17.86
C GLN A 181 -13.42 -13.34 17.89
N SER A 182 -13.91 -12.78 16.77
CA SER A 182 -15.27 -12.21 16.70
C SER A 182 -16.36 -13.27 16.90
N HIS A 183 -16.04 -14.54 16.64
CA HIS A 183 -16.93 -15.68 16.86
C HIS A 183 -16.65 -16.44 18.18
N ASN A 184 -15.79 -15.92 19.07
CA ASN A 184 -15.39 -16.56 20.33
C ASN A 184 -14.83 -18.00 20.16
N ILE A 185 -14.13 -18.27 19.07
CA ILE A 185 -13.49 -19.55 18.82
C ILE A 185 -12.10 -19.55 19.45
N ASN A 186 -11.73 -20.58 20.21
CA ASN A 186 -10.40 -20.65 20.82
C ASN A 186 -9.37 -21.08 19.79
N PHE A 187 -8.25 -20.35 19.74
CA PHE A 187 -7.14 -20.73 18.89
C PHE A 187 -5.79 -20.36 19.49
N LYS A 188 -4.75 -20.98 18.97
CA LYS A 188 -3.35 -20.69 19.26
C LYS A 188 -2.57 -20.58 17.96
N ARG A 189 -1.96 -19.42 17.72
CA ARG A 189 -1.01 -19.26 16.62
C ARG A 189 0.25 -20.06 16.93
N LEU A 190 0.68 -20.88 15.97
CA LEU A 190 1.90 -21.68 16.06
C LEU A 190 3.03 -21.09 15.20
N SER A 191 2.68 -20.50 14.05
CA SER A 191 3.58 -19.75 13.19
C SER A 191 2.81 -18.73 12.36
N GLU A 192 3.49 -17.97 11.50
CA GLU A 192 2.85 -17.08 10.53
C GLU A 192 1.87 -17.83 9.61
N ARG A 193 2.12 -19.12 9.37
CA ARG A 193 1.38 -19.97 8.42
C ARG A 193 0.53 -21.04 9.09
N SER A 194 0.48 -21.10 10.42
CA SER A 194 -0.25 -22.18 11.10
C SER A 194 -0.92 -21.77 12.40
N ILE A 195 -2.17 -22.20 12.53
CA ILE A 195 -3.07 -21.90 13.64
C ILE A 195 -3.71 -23.20 14.12
N LEU A 196 -3.70 -23.41 15.44
CA LEU A 196 -4.38 -24.53 16.08
C LEU A 196 -5.71 -24.04 16.66
N ILE A 197 -6.83 -24.60 16.22
CA ILE A 197 -8.18 -24.20 16.63
C ILE A 197 -8.77 -25.28 17.54
N ASP A 198 -9.24 -24.88 18.72
CA ASP A 198 -9.85 -25.73 19.77
C ASP A 198 -9.04 -26.99 20.14
N ASN A 199 -7.73 -26.99 19.90
CA ASN A 199 -6.85 -28.17 20.00
C ASN A 199 -7.29 -29.37 19.14
N LYS A 200 -8.11 -29.13 18.10
CA LYS A 200 -8.69 -30.17 17.23
C LYS A 200 -8.32 -29.99 15.76
N PHE A 201 -8.24 -28.74 15.29
CA PHE A 201 -7.98 -28.43 13.90
C PHE A 201 -6.63 -27.72 13.74
N MET A 202 -5.80 -28.23 12.85
CA MET A 202 -4.58 -27.59 12.39
C MET A 202 -4.87 -26.89 11.07
N PHE A 203 -4.91 -25.56 11.10
CA PHE A 203 -5.08 -24.73 9.91
C PHE A 203 -3.71 -24.29 9.39
N ILE A 204 -3.45 -24.46 8.10
CA ILE A 204 -2.15 -24.19 7.48
C ILE A 204 -2.35 -23.42 6.18
N MET A 205 -1.62 -22.34 6.01
CA MET A 205 -1.71 -21.46 4.86
C MET A 205 -0.46 -21.58 3.97
N PHE A 206 -0.67 -21.68 2.66
CA PHE A 206 0.39 -21.68 1.66
C PHE A 206 0.14 -20.62 0.59
N ASP A 207 1.16 -19.83 0.31
CA ASP A 207 1.30 -19.04 -0.91
C ASP A 207 1.86 -19.88 -2.05
N LYS A 208 2.88 -20.68 -1.73
CA LYS A 208 3.52 -21.66 -2.59
C LYS A 208 3.66 -22.95 -1.81
N ILE A 209 3.33 -24.07 -2.45
CA ILE A 209 3.36 -25.35 -1.74
C ILE A 209 4.80 -25.76 -1.49
N ASP A 210 5.14 -25.88 -0.21
CA ASP A 210 6.33 -26.58 0.24
C ASP A 210 5.95 -28.04 0.55
N TYR A 211 6.19 -28.92 -0.42
CA TYR A 211 5.91 -30.35 -0.28
C TYR A 211 6.67 -31.01 0.88
N THR A 212 7.82 -30.46 1.27
CA THR A 212 8.61 -30.95 2.41
C THR A 212 7.90 -30.62 3.73
N LEU A 213 7.42 -29.38 3.86
CA LEU A 213 6.65 -28.95 5.01
C LEU A 213 5.31 -29.69 5.10
N VAL A 214 4.61 -29.84 3.96
CA VAL A 214 3.38 -30.63 3.85
C VAL A 214 3.65 -32.06 4.35
N ALA A 215 4.67 -32.74 3.83
CA ALA A 215 5.00 -34.09 4.27
C ALA A 215 5.30 -34.18 5.78
N LYS A 216 5.97 -33.17 6.36
CA LYS A 216 6.25 -33.11 7.80
C LYS A 216 4.97 -32.94 8.63
N VAL A 217 4.07 -32.06 8.21
CA VAL A 217 2.74 -31.88 8.83
C VAL A 217 1.97 -33.20 8.81
N PHE A 218 1.94 -33.87 7.67
CA PHE A 218 1.25 -35.15 7.52
C PHE A 218 1.86 -36.26 8.38
N LYS A 219 3.17 -36.26 8.57
CA LYS A 219 3.85 -37.28 9.38
C LYS A 219 3.65 -37.06 10.89
N GLU A 220 3.72 -35.80 11.34
CA GLU A 220 3.79 -35.49 12.77
C GLU A 220 2.45 -35.06 13.38
N LEU A 221 1.59 -34.40 12.60
CA LEU A 221 0.42 -33.67 13.09
C LEU A 221 -0.91 -34.29 12.66
N TYR A 222 -0.99 -34.89 11.47
CA TYR A 222 -2.21 -35.56 10.98
C TYR A 222 -2.79 -36.62 11.93
N PRO A 223 -1.98 -37.43 12.65
CA PRO A 223 -2.54 -38.39 13.61
C PRO A 223 -3.24 -37.74 14.81
N LYS A 224 -3.01 -36.45 15.07
CA LYS A 224 -3.48 -35.73 16.27
C LYS A 224 -4.58 -34.71 15.98
N TYR A 225 -4.64 -34.19 14.76
CA TYR A 225 -5.51 -33.08 14.40
C TYR A 225 -6.17 -33.30 13.04
N ALA A 226 -7.38 -32.75 12.87
CA ALA A 226 -7.92 -32.54 11.54
C ALA A 226 -7.12 -31.43 10.85
N VAL A 227 -6.67 -31.65 9.61
CA VAL A 227 -5.77 -30.73 8.90
C VAL A 227 -6.57 -29.97 7.85
N VAL A 228 -6.52 -28.65 7.93
CA VAL A 228 -7.09 -27.76 6.92
C VAL A 228 -5.94 -27.02 6.24
N ILE A 229 -5.86 -27.15 4.92
CA ILE A 229 -4.85 -26.51 4.09
C ILE A 229 -5.56 -25.44 3.26
N TRP A 230 -5.14 -24.19 3.41
CA TRP A 230 -5.58 -23.09 2.57
C TRP A 230 -4.44 -22.71 1.63
N VAL A 231 -4.68 -22.78 0.32
CA VAL A 231 -3.70 -22.37 -0.69
C VAL A 231 -4.21 -21.12 -1.38
N ILE A 232 -3.48 -20.01 -1.23
CA ILE A 232 -3.91 -18.69 -1.74
C ILE A 232 -3.75 -18.58 -3.26
N ASP A 233 -2.77 -19.28 -3.84
CA ASP A 233 -2.52 -19.24 -5.28
C ASP A 233 -3.29 -20.36 -6.01
N ASP A 234 -4.15 -20.00 -6.96
CA ASP A 234 -4.97 -20.91 -7.77
C ASP A 234 -4.15 -22.01 -8.49
N LYS A 235 -2.95 -21.65 -8.97
CA LYS A 235 -2.09 -22.59 -9.72
C LYS A 235 -1.47 -23.60 -8.76
N GLU A 236 -1.07 -23.17 -7.58
CA GLU A 236 -0.58 -24.03 -6.52
C GLU A 236 -1.71 -24.92 -5.97
N TYR A 237 -2.90 -24.37 -5.72
CA TYR A 237 -4.09 -25.14 -5.32
C TYR A 237 -4.38 -26.28 -6.30
N SER A 238 -4.31 -25.99 -7.60
CA SER A 238 -4.47 -27.00 -8.65
C SER A 238 -3.39 -28.08 -8.60
N LYS A 239 -2.15 -27.76 -8.19
CA LYS A 239 -1.07 -28.75 -8.07
C LYS A 239 -1.31 -29.72 -6.91
N ILE A 240 -1.69 -29.23 -5.72
CA ILE A 240 -1.89 -30.10 -4.54
C ILE A 240 -3.14 -30.97 -4.65
N THR A 241 -4.21 -30.45 -5.25
CA THR A 241 -5.46 -31.19 -5.43
C THR A 241 -5.34 -32.31 -6.46
N ASN A 242 -4.40 -32.20 -7.41
CA ASN A 242 -4.06 -33.26 -8.35
C ASN A 242 -3.24 -34.40 -7.69
N VAL A 243 -2.76 -34.22 -6.46
CA VAL A 243 -2.10 -35.29 -5.70
C VAL A 243 -3.16 -36.18 -5.05
N LYS A 244 -3.62 -37.21 -5.78
CA LYS A 244 -4.67 -38.18 -5.33
C LYS A 244 -4.52 -38.63 -3.86
N LYS A 245 -3.29 -38.89 -3.40
CA LYS A 245 -3.04 -39.38 -2.04
C LYS A 245 -3.43 -38.40 -0.93
N ILE A 246 -3.47 -37.08 -1.19
CA ILE A 246 -3.76 -36.07 -0.16
C ILE A 246 -5.26 -35.80 -0.07
N THR A 247 -5.95 -35.74 -1.22
CA THR A 247 -7.40 -35.51 -1.31
C THR A 247 -8.23 -36.66 -0.72
N ASP A 248 -7.69 -37.87 -0.73
CA ASP A 248 -8.37 -39.08 -0.24
C ASP A 248 -8.28 -39.22 1.30
N LEU A 249 -7.56 -38.34 1.99
CA LEU A 249 -7.40 -38.43 3.44
C LEU A 249 -8.64 -37.87 4.17
N PRO A 250 -9.32 -38.67 5.02
CA PRO A 250 -10.64 -38.33 5.56
C PRO A 250 -10.67 -37.06 6.41
N ASN A 251 -9.59 -36.79 7.14
CA ASN A 251 -9.45 -35.65 8.05
C ASN A 251 -8.66 -34.48 7.44
N VAL A 252 -8.57 -34.42 6.12
CA VAL A 252 -7.92 -33.32 5.41
C VAL A 252 -8.93 -32.58 4.55
N ARG A 253 -8.89 -31.26 4.62
CA ARG A 253 -9.61 -30.38 3.71
C ARG A 253 -8.63 -29.41 3.09
N ILE A 254 -8.77 -29.19 1.79
CA ILE A 254 -7.96 -28.22 1.05
C ILE A 254 -8.92 -27.18 0.47
N TYR A 255 -8.64 -25.91 0.73
CA TYR A 255 -9.42 -24.77 0.25
C TYR A 255 -8.52 -23.81 -0.53
N ASN A 256 -9.18 -22.98 -1.32
CA ASN A 256 -8.65 -21.82 -2.02
C ASN A 256 -9.51 -20.61 -1.64
#